data_AF-A0A6G3Q096-F1
#
_entry.id   AF-A0A6G3Q096-F1
#
_cell.length_a   1.000
_cell.length_b   1.000
_cell.length_c   1.000
_cell.angle_alpha   90.00
_cell.angle_beta   90.00
_cell.angle_gamma   90.00
#
_symmetry.space_group_name_H-M   'P 1'
#
loop_
_entity.id
_entity.type
_entity.pdbx_description
1 polymer ?
#
loop_
_entity_poly.entity_id
_entity_poly.type
_entity_poly.pdbx_seq_one_letter_code
_entity_poly.pdbx_strand_id
1 'polypeptide(L)'
;MSGGTSPKQKKEPNNFIAEWFGHRVYPVVAQTAASLDDQEHQRCPFLTNATNKHTPCVKRKNSKGVCAISSTSNGEHQDWLVCPFRALDVPMLDNAAHRLFGFAEGTDVSVLAATVLAQKDVAEEVRQRVAAGLPTIVYFQNKLGGEIRIQSTERSPELSFDATMIELVPDEQGNLSVGRYGIFEIQTMDFHGTYAKAVANLNSALHMHRDGFGEAVGQQQWWLAEKVEGPNIANVFKRTFYQMMFKFQLGAHDTSAGCIFAIPRSVWDSWQRHLGKPELTDYEDGTWRLVKPDHEPVKNPPAWIYVFDTDLSETETPNRLGLWRVIGTDAATLSHYALDLAPEAALAAGGAIDGLQLSMKTRLGKFLPELKPPQPPRKKAAKKAVAKTPKPEPETLL
;
A
#
# COMPACT_ATOMS: atom_id res chain seq x y z
N MET A 1 39.53 9.73 36.78
CA MET A 1 38.81 10.52 35.77
C MET A 1 37.94 9.59 34.95
N SER A 2 36.66 9.53 35.31
CA SER A 2 35.62 8.73 34.66
C SER A 2 35.18 9.40 33.36
N GLY A 3 35.52 8.80 32.22
CA GLY A 3 35.00 9.20 30.92
C GLY A 3 33.52 8.84 30.81
N GLY A 4 32.66 9.82 31.07
CA GLY A 4 31.22 9.69 30.86
C GLY A 4 30.92 9.51 29.37
N THR A 5 30.40 8.34 29.01
CA THR A 5 29.72 8.12 27.75
C THR A 5 28.41 8.92 27.79
N SER A 6 28.28 9.90 26.89
CA SER A 6 27.02 10.61 26.68
C SER A 6 25.88 9.60 26.47
N PRO A 7 24.71 9.78 27.12
CA PRO A 7 23.59 8.87 26.95
C PRO A 7 23.20 8.86 25.47
N LYS A 8 23.15 7.66 24.86
CA LYS A 8 22.56 7.47 23.54
C LYS A 8 21.12 8.00 23.63
N GLN A 9 20.83 9.10 22.94
CA GLN A 9 19.45 9.54 22.72
C GLN A 9 18.67 8.32 22.23
N LYS A 10 17.62 7.93 22.97
CA LYS A 10 16.68 6.91 22.50
C LYS A 10 16.11 7.45 21.20
N LYS A 11 16.46 6.80 20.09
CA LYS A 11 15.90 7.12 18.79
C LYS A 11 14.39 6.98 18.91
N GLU A 12 13.65 8.02 18.57
CA GLU A 12 12.20 7.96 18.56
C GLU A 12 11.72 6.81 17.67
N PRO A 13 10.60 6.16 18.00
CA PRO A 13 10.06 5.12 17.15
C PRO A 13 9.61 5.71 15.81
N ASN A 14 9.85 4.99 14.71
CA ASN A 14 9.52 5.45 13.36
C ASN A 14 8.37 4.68 12.70
N ASN A 15 7.82 3.66 13.39
CA ASN A 15 6.77 2.79 12.87
C ASN A 15 5.71 2.59 13.95
N PHE A 16 4.45 2.83 13.62
CA PHE A 16 3.32 2.80 14.54
C PHE A 16 2.17 2.04 13.90
N ILE A 17 1.44 1.24 14.67
CA ILE A 17 0.11 0.80 14.21
C ILE A 17 -0.73 2.05 13.98
N ALA A 18 -1.15 2.28 12.73
CA ALA A 18 -1.95 3.43 12.32
C ALA A 18 -3.44 3.18 12.52
N GLU A 19 -3.89 1.98 12.16
CA GLU A 19 -5.28 1.58 12.30
C GLU A 19 -5.41 0.23 13.01
N TRP A 20 -6.30 0.19 14.00
CA TRP A 20 -6.64 -1.00 14.75
C TRP A 20 -8.14 -1.28 14.66
N PHE A 21 -8.49 -2.44 14.13
CA PHE A 21 -9.84 -2.86 13.71
C PHE A 21 -10.50 -1.90 12.72
N GLY A 22 -9.71 -1.26 11.85
CA GLY A 22 -10.19 -0.30 10.85
C GLY A 22 -10.35 1.13 11.35
N HIS A 23 -10.01 1.39 12.61
CA HIS A 23 -10.13 2.70 13.24
C HIS A 23 -8.75 3.27 13.55
N ARG A 24 -8.59 4.57 13.30
CA ARG A 24 -7.30 5.25 13.45
C ARG A 24 -6.88 5.33 14.92
N VAL A 25 -5.64 4.96 15.20
CA VAL A 25 -5.00 5.05 16.51
C VAL A 25 -3.67 5.81 16.45
N TYR A 26 -3.16 6.11 15.24
CA TYR A 26 -2.05 7.01 14.98
C TYR A 26 -2.21 7.67 13.59
N PRO A 27 -1.80 8.94 13.40
CA PRO A 27 -1.26 9.86 14.41
C PRO A 27 -2.34 10.45 15.34
N VAL A 28 -3.59 10.46 14.88
CA VAL A 28 -4.76 10.91 15.65
C VAL A 28 -5.61 9.69 16.02
N VAL A 29 -6.16 9.66 17.23
CA VAL A 29 -7.01 8.54 17.67
C VAL A 29 -8.47 8.86 17.36
N ALA A 30 -9.10 8.05 16.51
CA ALA A 30 -10.54 8.11 16.27
C ALA A 30 -11.28 7.58 17.52
N GLN A 31 -12.10 8.42 18.14
CA GLN A 31 -12.84 8.12 19.37
C GLN A 31 -14.35 8.24 19.16
N THR A 32 -14.90 7.34 18.35
CA THR A 32 -16.35 7.23 18.16
C THR A 32 -16.89 6.02 18.90
N ALA A 33 -18.20 6.00 19.17
CA ALA A 33 -18.86 4.82 19.72
C ALA A 33 -18.66 3.58 18.80
N ALA A 34 -18.72 3.78 17.48
CA ALA A 34 -18.50 2.71 16.51
C ALA A 34 -17.07 2.14 16.58
N SER A 35 -16.05 3.01 16.67
CA SER A 35 -14.66 2.54 16.75
C SER A 35 -14.38 1.73 18.01
N LEU A 36 -14.92 2.15 19.16
CA LEU A 36 -14.77 1.40 20.40
C LEU A 36 -15.49 0.06 20.33
N ASP A 37 -16.73 0.05 19.80
CA ASP A 37 -17.53 -1.17 19.64
C ASP A 37 -16.83 -2.20 18.72
N ASP A 38 -16.30 -1.76 17.58
CA ASP A 38 -15.53 -2.61 16.67
C ASP A 38 -14.25 -3.16 17.32
N GLN A 39 -13.53 -2.34 18.09
CA GLN A 39 -12.31 -2.74 18.79
C GLN A 39 -12.58 -3.74 19.92
N GLU A 40 -13.63 -3.52 20.72
CA GLU A 40 -14.05 -4.41 21.81
C GLU A 40 -14.51 -5.77 21.28
N HIS A 41 -15.31 -5.77 20.22
CA HIS A 41 -15.82 -7.00 19.61
C HIS A 41 -14.86 -7.61 18.58
N GLN A 42 -13.69 -6.99 18.38
CA GLN A 42 -12.65 -7.42 17.44
C GLN A 42 -13.20 -7.62 16.01
N ARG A 43 -14.14 -6.76 15.63
CA ARG A 43 -14.89 -6.79 14.38
C ARG A 43 -14.09 -6.16 13.25
N CYS A 44 -14.28 -6.67 12.04
CA CYS A 44 -13.71 -6.08 10.84
C CYS A 44 -14.83 -5.27 10.16
N PRO A 45 -14.79 -3.93 10.18
CA PRO A 45 -15.87 -3.13 9.61
C PRO A 45 -15.98 -3.34 8.09
N PHE A 46 -14.86 -3.54 7.40
CA PHE A 46 -14.83 -3.73 5.95
C PHE A 46 -15.55 -5.02 5.50
N LEU A 47 -15.25 -6.14 6.17
CA LEU A 47 -15.93 -7.41 5.88
C LEU A 47 -17.39 -7.39 6.36
N THR A 48 -17.66 -6.73 7.50
CA THR A 48 -19.00 -6.61 8.05
C THR A 48 -19.91 -5.85 7.09
N ASN A 49 -19.44 -4.72 6.57
CA ASN A 49 -20.16 -3.91 5.60
C ASN A 49 -20.36 -4.66 4.28
N ALA A 50 -19.31 -5.32 3.76
CA ALA A 50 -19.40 -6.05 2.48
C ALA A 50 -20.35 -7.26 2.51
N THR A 51 -20.56 -7.87 3.69
CA THR A 51 -21.43 -9.05 3.85
C THR A 51 -22.78 -8.74 4.48
N ASN A 52 -22.96 -7.52 4.98
CA ASN A 52 -24.05 -7.13 5.87
C ASN A 52 -24.24 -8.07 7.07
N LYS A 53 -23.12 -8.64 7.59
CA LYS A 53 -23.11 -9.59 8.71
C LYS A 53 -21.93 -9.33 9.62
N HIS A 54 -22.16 -9.47 10.93
CA HIS A 54 -21.09 -9.32 11.93
C HIS A 54 -19.92 -10.26 11.63
N THR A 55 -18.79 -9.70 11.19
CA THR A 55 -17.62 -10.49 10.77
C THR A 55 -16.37 -10.11 11.57
N PRO A 56 -15.79 -11.04 12.36
CA PRO A 56 -14.58 -10.76 13.12
C PRO A 56 -13.35 -10.60 12.24
N CYS A 57 -12.31 -9.93 12.75
CA CYS A 57 -11.03 -9.86 12.06
C CYS A 57 -10.41 -11.26 11.85
N VAL A 58 -10.06 -11.56 10.61
CA VAL A 58 -9.51 -12.87 10.18
C VAL A 58 -8.02 -13.04 10.49
N LYS A 59 -7.34 -11.96 10.93
CA LYS A 59 -5.91 -12.02 11.28
C LYS A 59 -5.68 -12.83 12.56
N ARG A 60 -4.53 -13.48 12.64
CA ARG A 60 -4.10 -14.26 13.80
C ARG A 60 -3.83 -13.36 15.01
N LYS A 61 -3.82 -13.93 16.22
CA LYS A 61 -3.64 -13.23 17.51
C LYS A 61 -2.58 -12.13 17.50
N ASN A 62 -1.38 -12.41 16.98
CA ASN A 62 -0.24 -11.48 17.03
C ASN A 62 -0.34 -10.29 16.06
N SER A 63 -1.32 -10.29 15.16
CA SER A 63 -1.57 -9.21 14.20
C SER A 63 -3.06 -8.84 14.12
N LYS A 64 -3.85 -9.31 15.09
CA LYS A 64 -5.31 -9.17 15.06
C LYS A 64 -5.69 -7.69 15.15
N GLY A 65 -6.54 -7.25 14.22
CA GLY A 65 -6.98 -5.87 14.10
C GLY A 65 -5.98 -4.92 13.43
N VAL A 66 -4.70 -5.26 13.25
CA VAL A 66 -3.74 -4.34 12.62
C VAL A 66 -4.08 -4.18 11.14
N CYS A 67 -4.65 -3.04 10.74
CA CYS A 67 -5.10 -2.81 9.35
C CYS A 67 -4.10 -1.97 8.55
N ALA A 68 -3.44 -1.00 9.20
CA ALA A 68 -2.41 -0.15 8.61
C ALA A 68 -1.29 0.15 9.62
N ILE A 69 -0.10 0.44 9.11
CA ILE A 69 1.06 0.89 9.87
C ILE A 69 1.53 2.22 9.29
N SER A 70 1.73 3.23 10.13
CA SER A 70 2.34 4.49 9.72
C SER A 70 3.86 4.37 9.88
N SER A 71 4.61 4.68 8.82
CA SER A 71 6.07 4.59 8.85
C SER A 71 6.74 5.67 8.02
N THR A 72 7.89 6.16 8.50
CA THR A 72 8.75 7.14 7.80
C THR A 72 9.69 6.50 6.77
N SER A 73 9.39 5.30 6.27
CA SER A 73 10.33 4.54 5.42
C SER A 73 10.61 5.19 4.07
N ASN A 74 9.72 6.06 3.59
CA ASN A 74 9.91 6.89 2.41
C ASN A 74 10.40 8.32 2.74
N GLY A 75 10.80 8.58 3.99
CA GLY A 75 11.16 9.92 4.47
C GLY A 75 10.07 10.52 5.33
N GLU A 76 8.89 10.77 4.75
CA GLU A 76 7.71 11.27 5.47
C GLU A 76 6.85 10.12 6.02
N HIS A 77 6.01 10.42 7.01
CA HIS A 77 5.02 9.47 7.52
C HIS A 77 3.98 9.17 6.44
N GLN A 78 3.85 7.90 6.11
CA GLN A 78 2.79 7.41 5.23
C GLN A 78 2.16 6.16 5.81
N ASP A 79 0.89 5.94 5.51
CA ASP A 79 0.20 4.73 5.90
C ASP A 79 0.47 3.61 4.91
N TRP A 80 0.90 2.49 5.45
CA TRP A 80 1.13 1.24 4.74
C TRP A 80 0.01 0.30 5.14
N LEU A 81 -0.91 0.04 4.22
CA LEU A 81 -1.93 -0.98 4.46
C LEU A 81 -1.22 -2.32 4.61
N VAL A 82 -1.62 -3.09 5.62
CA VAL A 82 -1.06 -4.43 5.90
C VAL A 82 -2.15 -5.50 5.90
N CYS A 83 -3.36 -5.16 5.46
CA CYS A 83 -4.50 -6.06 5.37
C CYS A 83 -5.25 -5.83 4.05
N PRO A 84 -5.43 -6.86 3.19
CA PRO A 84 -6.12 -6.67 1.91
C PRO A 84 -7.59 -6.25 2.09
N PHE A 85 -8.27 -6.71 3.14
CA PHE A 85 -9.64 -6.30 3.43
C PHE A 85 -9.78 -4.82 3.82
N ARG A 86 -8.69 -4.15 4.21
CA ARG A 86 -8.70 -2.70 4.44
C ARG A 86 -8.88 -1.92 3.13
N ALA A 87 -8.43 -2.51 2.01
CA ALA A 87 -8.62 -1.97 0.67
C ALA A 87 -9.97 -2.36 0.06
N LEU A 88 -10.85 -3.07 0.80
CA LEU A 88 -12.18 -3.40 0.33
C LEU A 88 -13.10 -2.19 0.57
N ASP A 89 -13.15 -1.30 -0.41
CA ASP A 89 -13.94 -0.07 -0.38
C ASP A 89 -14.94 -0.06 -1.54
N VAL A 90 -16.23 0.17 -1.22
CA VAL A 90 -17.32 0.09 -2.20
C VAL A 90 -17.16 1.13 -3.32
N PRO A 91 -16.91 2.42 -3.02
CA PRO A 91 -16.59 3.40 -4.07
C PRO A 91 -15.43 2.98 -4.99
N MET A 92 -14.37 2.39 -4.45
CA MET A 92 -13.25 1.91 -5.27
C MET A 92 -13.66 0.74 -6.20
N LEU A 93 -14.46 -0.21 -5.70
CA LEU A 93 -14.96 -1.33 -6.52
C LEU A 93 -15.93 -0.84 -7.60
N ASP A 94 -16.79 0.13 -7.29
CA ASP A 94 -17.69 0.75 -8.26
C ASP A 94 -16.91 1.48 -9.36
N ASN A 95 -15.91 2.30 -8.99
CA ASN A 95 -15.04 2.96 -9.95
C ASN A 95 -14.28 1.96 -10.84
N ALA A 96 -13.83 0.86 -10.26
CA ALA A 96 -13.16 -0.22 -10.97
C ALA A 96 -14.10 -0.92 -11.96
N ALA A 97 -15.35 -1.20 -11.59
CA ALA A 97 -16.35 -1.79 -12.47
C ALA A 97 -16.62 -0.88 -13.68
N HIS A 98 -16.83 0.43 -13.46
CA HIS A 98 -17.02 1.39 -14.54
C HIS A 98 -15.83 1.40 -15.50
N ARG A 99 -14.61 1.43 -14.98
CA ARG A 99 -13.42 1.52 -15.82
C ARG A 99 -13.10 0.25 -16.59
N LEU A 100 -13.20 -0.92 -15.96
CA LEU A 100 -12.90 -2.19 -16.63
C LEU A 100 -13.95 -2.50 -17.70
N PHE A 101 -15.23 -2.38 -17.35
CA PHE A 101 -16.30 -2.79 -18.26
C PHE A 101 -16.73 -1.70 -19.24
N GLY A 102 -16.25 -0.47 -19.06
CA GLY A 102 -16.52 0.65 -19.97
C GLY A 102 -17.89 1.28 -19.76
N PHE A 103 -18.42 1.24 -18.54
CA PHE A 103 -19.69 1.90 -18.21
C PHE A 103 -19.47 3.41 -18.08
N ALA A 104 -20.41 4.20 -18.61
CA ALA A 104 -20.35 5.66 -18.52
C ALA A 104 -20.54 6.15 -17.08
N GLU A 105 -19.99 7.31 -16.74
CA GLU A 105 -20.21 7.92 -15.43
C GLU A 105 -21.70 8.13 -15.15
N GLY A 106 -22.14 7.82 -13.93
CA GLY A 106 -23.55 7.91 -13.52
C GLY A 106 -24.43 6.77 -14.04
N THR A 107 -23.87 5.79 -14.75
CA THR A 107 -24.59 4.55 -15.07
C THR A 107 -24.96 3.85 -13.78
N ASP A 108 -26.20 3.38 -13.70
CA ASP A 108 -26.61 2.51 -12.60
C ASP A 108 -25.92 1.14 -12.78
N VAL A 109 -24.84 0.91 -12.01
CA VAL A 109 -24.09 -0.36 -11.97
C VAL A 109 -24.25 -0.98 -10.59
N SER A 110 -24.73 -2.22 -10.54
CA SER A 110 -24.80 -2.96 -9.28
C SER A 110 -23.55 -3.80 -9.11
N VAL A 111 -22.77 -3.58 -8.05
CA VAL A 111 -21.55 -4.35 -7.72
C VAL A 111 -21.75 -5.11 -6.41
N LEU A 112 -21.77 -6.44 -6.47
CA LEU A 112 -22.16 -7.29 -5.34
C LEU A 112 -21.14 -8.40 -5.07
N ALA A 113 -20.91 -8.70 -3.79
CA ALA A 113 -20.12 -9.87 -3.40
C ALA A 113 -20.86 -11.17 -3.74
N ALA A 114 -20.19 -12.17 -4.28
CA ALA A 114 -20.83 -13.44 -4.65
C ALA A 114 -21.59 -14.12 -3.49
N THR A 115 -21.12 -13.96 -2.25
CA THR A 115 -21.75 -14.54 -1.06
C THR A 115 -23.12 -13.97 -0.74
N VAL A 116 -23.45 -12.74 -1.17
CA VAL A 116 -24.78 -12.18 -0.90
C VAL A 116 -25.88 -12.83 -1.72
N LEU A 117 -25.54 -13.48 -2.84
CA LEU A 117 -26.47 -14.22 -3.70
C LEU A 117 -27.02 -15.49 -3.05
N ALA A 118 -26.51 -15.91 -1.88
CA ALA A 118 -27.14 -16.96 -1.08
C ALA A 118 -28.51 -16.52 -0.52
N GLN A 119 -28.79 -15.22 -0.50
CA GLN A 119 -30.08 -14.64 -0.09
C GLN A 119 -31.02 -14.64 -1.31
N LYS A 120 -32.20 -15.27 -1.15
CA LYS A 120 -33.11 -15.54 -2.28
C LYS A 120 -33.67 -14.27 -2.92
N ASP A 121 -33.97 -13.28 -2.09
CA ASP A 121 -34.42 -11.93 -2.48
C ASP A 121 -33.36 -11.22 -3.31
N VAL A 122 -32.11 -11.17 -2.82
CA VAL A 122 -30.99 -10.55 -3.54
C VAL A 122 -30.73 -11.26 -4.88
N ALA A 123 -30.75 -12.59 -4.90
CA ALA A 123 -30.57 -13.36 -6.13
C ALA A 123 -31.68 -13.09 -7.16
N GLU A 124 -32.92 -12.87 -6.70
CA GLU A 124 -34.05 -12.55 -7.58
C GLU A 124 -33.98 -11.12 -8.13
N GLU A 125 -33.60 -10.15 -7.29
CA GLU A 125 -33.33 -8.77 -7.72
C GLU A 125 -32.25 -8.72 -8.81
N VAL A 126 -31.17 -9.49 -8.64
CA VAL A 126 -30.11 -9.62 -9.65
C VAL A 126 -30.64 -10.18 -10.97
N ARG A 127 -31.49 -11.23 -10.93
CA ARG A 127 -32.09 -11.79 -12.16
C ARG A 127 -32.96 -10.76 -12.87
N GLN A 128 -33.80 -10.03 -12.13
CA GLN A 128 -34.67 -9.00 -12.69
C GLN A 128 -33.85 -7.87 -13.32
N ARG A 129 -32.78 -7.43 -12.65
CA ARG A 129 -31.87 -6.40 -13.13
C ARG A 129 -31.17 -6.80 -14.43
N VAL A 130 -30.63 -8.02 -14.49
CA VAL A 130 -29.97 -8.54 -15.70
C VAL A 130 -30.97 -8.72 -16.84
N ALA A 131 -32.18 -9.23 -16.56
CA ALA A 131 -33.23 -9.35 -17.57
C ALA A 131 -33.68 -7.99 -18.13
N ALA A 132 -33.59 -6.92 -17.33
CA ALA A 132 -33.82 -5.54 -17.77
C ALA A 132 -32.63 -4.92 -18.55
N GLY A 133 -31.55 -5.67 -18.77
CA GLY A 133 -30.35 -5.19 -19.45
C GLY A 133 -29.51 -4.21 -18.64
N LEU A 134 -29.71 -4.14 -17.32
CA LEU A 134 -28.98 -3.21 -16.45
C LEU A 134 -27.63 -3.80 -16.01
N PRO A 135 -26.53 -3.02 -16.06
CA PRO A 135 -25.21 -3.46 -15.66
C PRO A 135 -25.18 -4.05 -14.25
N THR A 136 -24.69 -5.29 -14.17
CA THR A 136 -24.63 -6.06 -12.93
C THR A 136 -23.31 -6.82 -12.87
N ILE A 137 -22.50 -6.50 -11.86
CA ILE A 137 -21.21 -7.12 -11.60
C ILE A 137 -21.28 -7.91 -10.30
N VAL A 138 -20.84 -9.16 -10.36
CA VAL A 138 -20.61 -9.99 -9.17
C VAL A 138 -19.12 -10.20 -9.00
N TYR A 139 -18.60 -9.97 -7.81
CA TYR A 139 -17.18 -10.18 -7.53
C TYR A 139 -16.94 -11.31 -6.53
N PHE A 140 -15.87 -12.05 -6.82
CA PHE A 140 -15.31 -13.10 -5.97
C PHE A 140 -14.05 -12.57 -5.30
N GLN A 141 -13.90 -12.81 -4.00
CA GLN A 141 -12.69 -12.52 -3.23
C GLN A 141 -12.53 -13.58 -2.14
N ASN A 142 -11.33 -13.76 -1.58
CA ASN A 142 -11.00 -14.78 -0.56
C ASN A 142 -12.12 -15.12 0.43
N LYS A 143 -12.61 -14.12 1.19
CA LYS A 143 -13.67 -14.30 2.22
C LYS A 143 -15.08 -14.00 1.71
N LEU A 144 -15.20 -13.69 0.42
CA LEU A 144 -16.42 -13.27 -0.28
C LEU A 144 -16.64 -14.13 -1.53
N GLY A 145 -16.67 -15.46 -1.34
CA GLY A 145 -16.92 -16.43 -2.42
C GLY A 145 -15.70 -17.27 -2.80
N GLY A 146 -14.51 -16.92 -2.29
CA GLY A 146 -13.25 -17.56 -2.64
C GLY A 146 -12.58 -16.87 -3.83
N GLU A 147 -11.26 -16.98 -3.91
CA GLU A 147 -10.49 -16.47 -5.06
C GLU A 147 -10.68 -17.39 -6.27
N ILE A 148 -10.73 -16.80 -7.47
CA ILE A 148 -10.70 -17.54 -8.73
C ILE A 148 -9.24 -17.73 -9.13
N ARG A 149 -8.92 -18.91 -9.66
CA ARG A 149 -7.57 -19.29 -10.06
C ARG A 149 -7.54 -19.92 -11.44
N ILE A 150 -6.45 -19.68 -12.16
CA ILE A 150 -6.09 -20.41 -13.36
C ILE A 150 -5.14 -21.55 -12.99
N GLN A 151 -5.42 -22.76 -13.47
CA GLN A 151 -4.61 -23.94 -13.17
C GLN A 151 -3.23 -23.86 -13.85
N SER A 152 -2.22 -24.44 -13.21
CA SER A 152 -0.90 -24.59 -13.83
C SER A 152 -0.96 -25.52 -15.04
N THR A 153 -0.13 -25.23 -16.04
CA THR A 153 0.14 -26.13 -17.17
C THR A 153 1.62 -26.45 -17.21
N GLU A 154 2.06 -27.24 -18.19
CA GLU A 154 3.50 -27.42 -18.45
C GLU A 154 4.22 -26.09 -18.76
N ARG A 155 3.50 -25.09 -19.29
CA ARG A 155 4.06 -23.83 -19.79
C ARG A 155 3.62 -22.59 -19.01
N SER A 156 2.83 -22.75 -17.94
CA SER A 156 2.34 -21.63 -17.14
C SER A 156 2.14 -22.01 -15.67
N PRO A 157 2.46 -21.12 -14.71
CA PRO A 157 2.20 -21.37 -13.31
C PRO A 157 0.69 -21.28 -12.99
N GLU A 158 0.29 -21.82 -11.85
CA GLU A 158 -1.01 -21.50 -11.24
C GLU A 158 -0.98 -20.05 -10.73
N LEU A 159 -2.05 -19.30 -10.99
CA LEU A 159 -2.24 -17.94 -10.48
C LEU A 159 -3.64 -17.79 -9.91
N SER A 160 -3.74 -17.14 -8.76
CA SER A 160 -5.02 -16.74 -8.14
C SER A 160 -5.20 -15.24 -8.28
N PHE A 161 -6.44 -14.78 -8.42
CA PHE A 161 -6.79 -13.36 -8.47
C PHE A 161 -7.37 -12.91 -7.13
N ASP A 162 -6.88 -11.79 -6.59
CA ASP A 162 -7.34 -11.29 -5.28
C ASP A 162 -8.84 -11.01 -5.30
N ALA A 163 -9.31 -10.32 -6.34
CA ALA A 163 -10.70 -10.22 -6.70
C ALA A 163 -10.92 -10.41 -8.20
N THR A 164 -12.00 -11.11 -8.55
CA THR A 164 -12.45 -11.28 -9.93
C THR A 164 -13.85 -10.72 -10.04
N MET A 165 -14.02 -9.70 -10.89
CA MET A 165 -15.30 -9.11 -11.23
C MET A 165 -15.89 -9.81 -12.44
N ILE A 166 -17.15 -10.19 -12.38
CA ILE A 166 -17.82 -10.94 -13.44
C ILE A 166 -19.06 -10.16 -13.86
N GLU A 167 -19.13 -9.83 -15.15
CA GLU A 167 -20.31 -9.24 -15.75
C GLU A 167 -21.40 -10.30 -15.91
N LEU A 168 -22.59 -10.02 -15.39
CA LEU A 168 -23.76 -10.85 -15.61
C LEU A 168 -24.59 -10.27 -16.75
N VAL A 169 -24.89 -11.12 -17.74
CA VAL A 169 -25.59 -10.74 -18.98
C VAL A 169 -26.73 -11.71 -19.25
N PRO A 170 -27.80 -11.30 -19.95
CA PRO A 170 -28.78 -12.23 -20.47
C PRO A 170 -28.17 -13.05 -21.63
N ASP A 171 -28.45 -14.35 -21.68
CA ASP A 171 -28.21 -15.16 -22.88
C ASP A 171 -29.25 -14.89 -23.98
N GLU A 172 -29.14 -15.59 -25.11
CA GLU A 172 -30.07 -15.47 -26.24
C GLU A 172 -31.52 -15.85 -25.88
N GLN A 173 -31.71 -16.63 -24.81
CA GLN A 173 -33.02 -17.04 -24.30
C GLN A 173 -33.48 -16.18 -23.11
N GLY A 174 -32.73 -15.14 -22.75
CA GLY A 174 -33.01 -14.24 -21.63
C GLY A 174 -32.66 -14.81 -20.25
N ASN A 175 -31.98 -15.95 -20.17
CA ASN A 175 -31.51 -16.49 -18.89
C ASN A 175 -30.21 -15.82 -18.45
N LEU A 176 -29.91 -15.96 -17.16
CA LEU A 176 -28.68 -15.44 -16.58
C LEU A 176 -27.44 -16.17 -17.11
N SER A 177 -26.50 -15.42 -17.66
CA SER A 177 -25.22 -15.90 -18.18
C SER A 177 -24.04 -15.01 -17.73
N VAL A 178 -22.83 -15.49 -18.00
CA VAL A 178 -21.57 -14.80 -17.68
C VAL A 178 -21.02 -14.12 -18.94
N GLY A 179 -20.78 -12.82 -18.84
CA GLY A 179 -20.11 -12.01 -19.85
C GLY A 179 -18.59 -11.99 -19.66
N ARG A 180 -17.98 -10.80 -19.77
CA ARG A 180 -16.54 -10.63 -19.56
C ARG A 180 -16.18 -10.71 -18.08
N TYR A 181 -14.88 -10.90 -17.80
CA TYR A 181 -14.35 -10.82 -16.44
C TYR A 181 -13.28 -9.74 -16.31
N GLY A 182 -13.30 -9.02 -15.19
CA GLY A 182 -12.28 -8.05 -14.80
C GLY A 182 -11.41 -8.61 -13.67
N ILE A 183 -10.12 -8.29 -13.71
CA ILE A 183 -9.18 -8.65 -12.63
C ILE A 183 -8.98 -7.42 -11.75
N PHE A 184 -9.15 -7.57 -10.43
CA PHE A 184 -8.87 -6.53 -9.45
C PHE A 184 -7.89 -7.05 -8.39
N GLU A 185 -6.63 -6.68 -8.55
CA GLU A 185 -5.53 -7.08 -7.67
C GLU A 185 -5.29 -6.03 -6.58
N ILE A 186 -5.03 -6.47 -5.35
CA ILE A 186 -4.82 -5.60 -4.20
C ILE A 186 -3.48 -5.94 -3.57
N GLN A 187 -2.49 -5.10 -3.81
CA GLN A 187 -1.22 -5.26 -3.12
C GLN A 187 -1.13 -4.33 -1.91
N THR A 188 -1.06 -4.96 -0.74
CA THR A 188 -0.73 -4.30 0.53
C THR A 188 0.76 -4.48 0.85
N MET A 189 1.18 -4.24 2.09
CA MET A 189 2.58 -4.34 2.51
C MET A 189 2.76 -5.40 3.59
N ASP A 190 3.82 -6.20 3.43
CA ASP A 190 4.36 -7.03 4.51
C ASP A 190 5.40 -6.24 5.29
N PHE A 191 5.52 -6.48 6.59
CA PHE A 191 6.54 -5.86 7.42
C PHE A 191 7.50 -6.91 8.00
N HIS A 192 8.67 -6.44 8.43
CA HIS A 192 9.60 -7.23 9.22
C HIS A 192 9.08 -7.43 10.66
N GLY A 193 9.65 -8.41 11.36
CA GLY A 193 9.37 -8.62 12.77
C GLY A 193 7.96 -9.10 13.10
N THR A 194 7.39 -8.56 14.18
CA THR A 194 6.06 -8.93 14.67
C THR A 194 5.35 -7.75 15.34
N TYR A 195 4.03 -7.69 15.22
CA TYR A 195 3.21 -6.69 15.90
C TYR A 195 2.77 -7.12 17.31
N ALA A 196 3.19 -8.30 17.76
CA ALA A 196 2.63 -8.96 18.95
C ALA A 196 2.67 -8.09 20.22
N LYS A 197 3.75 -7.30 20.40
CA LYS A 197 3.90 -6.44 21.57
C LYS A 197 2.98 -5.23 21.51
N ALA A 198 2.98 -4.50 20.41
CA ALA A 198 2.05 -3.39 20.22
C ALA A 198 0.57 -3.83 20.30
N VAL A 199 0.23 -4.98 19.72
CA VAL A 199 -1.12 -5.57 19.86
C VAL A 199 -1.44 -5.94 21.31
N ALA A 200 -0.50 -6.52 22.06
CA ALA A 200 -0.72 -6.84 23.47
C ALA A 200 -0.93 -5.57 24.32
N ASN A 201 -0.18 -4.50 24.03
CA ASN A 201 -0.34 -3.21 24.69
C ASN A 201 -1.72 -2.61 24.40
N LEU A 202 -2.16 -2.61 23.14
CA LEU A 202 -3.50 -2.15 22.74
C LEU A 202 -4.62 -2.93 23.43
N ASN A 203 -4.54 -4.25 23.48
CA ASN A 203 -5.52 -5.07 24.19
C ASN A 203 -5.53 -4.76 25.70
N SER A 204 -4.36 -4.59 26.31
CA SER A 204 -4.24 -4.27 27.74
C SER A 204 -4.80 -2.87 28.04
N ALA A 205 -4.51 -1.89 27.18
CA ALA A 205 -5.01 -0.54 27.28
C ALA A 205 -6.54 -0.50 27.15
N LEU A 206 -7.12 -1.22 26.19
CA LEU A 206 -8.57 -1.33 26.03
C LEU A 206 -9.23 -1.93 27.27
N HIS A 207 -8.60 -2.93 27.88
CA HIS A 207 -9.10 -3.55 29.11
C HIS A 207 -9.00 -2.63 30.33
N MET A 208 -7.88 -1.92 30.52
CA MET A 208 -7.62 -1.10 31.71
C MET A 208 -8.25 0.30 31.63
N HIS A 209 -8.43 0.85 30.43
CA HIS A 209 -8.85 2.22 30.19
C HIS A 209 -10.10 2.28 29.31
N ARG A 210 -11.06 1.37 29.48
CA ARG A 210 -12.23 1.24 28.58
C ARG A 210 -12.91 2.59 28.24
N ASP A 211 -13.25 3.37 29.27
CA ASP A 211 -13.97 4.65 29.12
C ASP A 211 -13.07 5.82 28.64
N GLY A 212 -11.74 5.62 28.62
CA GLY A 212 -10.74 6.62 28.24
C GLY A 212 -9.70 6.09 27.26
N PHE A 213 -10.05 5.05 26.49
CA PHE A 213 -9.08 4.25 25.73
C PHE A 213 -8.31 5.11 24.74
N GLY A 214 -9.03 5.94 23.97
CA GLY A 214 -8.39 6.76 22.96
C GLY A 214 -7.52 7.87 23.55
N GLU A 215 -7.89 8.44 24.69
CA GLU A 215 -7.05 9.42 25.39
C GLU A 215 -5.75 8.76 25.88
N ALA A 216 -5.87 7.58 26.50
CA ALA A 216 -4.72 6.82 26.98
C ALA A 216 -3.76 6.45 25.83
N VAL A 217 -4.29 5.98 24.70
CA VAL A 217 -3.48 5.68 23.50
C VAL A 217 -2.84 6.94 22.92
N GLY A 218 -3.58 8.05 22.86
CA GLY A 218 -3.06 9.33 22.38
C GLY A 218 -1.90 9.88 23.24
N GLN A 219 -1.97 9.68 24.56
CA GLN A 219 -0.90 10.08 25.48
C GLN A 219 0.29 9.09 25.48
N GLN A 220 0.07 7.83 25.12
CA GLN A 220 1.06 6.74 25.19
C GLN A 220 1.34 6.10 23.82
N GLN A 221 1.62 6.92 22.80
CA GLN A 221 1.83 6.45 21.41
C GLN A 221 2.94 5.38 21.26
N TRP A 222 3.89 5.29 22.19
CA TRP A 222 4.91 4.24 22.18
C TRP A 222 4.32 2.83 22.30
N TRP A 223 3.11 2.66 22.87
CA TRP A 223 2.37 1.40 22.87
C TRP A 223 2.14 0.86 21.46
N LEU A 224 1.95 1.75 20.49
CA LEU A 224 1.66 1.43 19.09
C LEU A 224 2.92 1.05 18.30
N ALA A 225 4.11 1.40 18.82
CA ALA A 225 5.38 1.24 18.12
C ALA A 225 6.25 0.12 18.68
N GLU A 226 5.89 -0.49 19.81
CA GLU A 226 6.74 -1.46 20.49
C GLU A 226 7.04 -2.67 19.59
N LYS A 227 8.31 -2.76 19.15
CA LYS A 227 8.84 -3.77 18.22
C LYS A 227 8.19 -3.79 16.84
N VAL A 228 7.52 -2.70 16.44
CA VAL A 228 7.05 -2.54 15.06
C VAL A 228 8.24 -2.15 14.19
N GLU A 229 8.62 -3.05 13.29
CA GLU A 229 9.74 -2.86 12.37
C GLU A 229 9.26 -2.17 11.07
N GLY A 230 10.16 -2.04 10.09
CA GLY A 230 9.86 -1.37 8.82
C GLY A 230 9.15 -2.28 7.79
N PRO A 231 8.62 -1.68 6.72
CA PRO A 231 8.02 -2.38 5.59
C PRO A 231 9.07 -3.15 4.78
N ASN A 232 8.66 -4.29 4.23
CA ASN A 232 9.51 -5.18 3.44
C ASN A 232 9.45 -4.83 1.94
N ILE A 233 9.79 -3.57 1.62
CA ILE A 233 9.58 -2.92 0.31
C ILE A 233 10.08 -3.77 -0.86
N ALA A 234 11.38 -4.13 -0.84
CA ALA A 234 12.00 -4.83 -1.98
C ALA A 234 11.43 -6.24 -2.19
N ASN A 235 11.01 -6.92 -1.12
CA ASN A 235 10.40 -8.24 -1.23
C ASN A 235 9.00 -8.17 -1.83
N VAL A 236 8.20 -7.17 -1.40
CA VAL A 236 6.88 -6.93 -1.99
C VAL A 236 7.04 -6.58 -3.46
N PHE A 237 7.89 -5.61 -3.82
CA PHE A 237 8.13 -5.26 -5.23
C PHE A 237 8.47 -6.49 -6.09
N LYS A 238 9.44 -7.33 -5.66
CA LYS A 238 9.87 -8.51 -6.44
C LYS A 238 8.74 -9.51 -6.71
N ARG A 239 7.93 -9.83 -5.70
CA ARG A 239 6.83 -10.79 -5.87
C ARG A 239 5.73 -10.20 -6.74
N THR A 240 5.40 -8.94 -6.49
CA THR A 240 4.26 -8.31 -7.13
C THR A 240 4.56 -7.90 -8.56
N PHE A 241 5.79 -7.48 -8.86
CA PHE A 241 6.20 -7.11 -10.22
C PHE A 241 5.94 -8.25 -11.21
N TYR A 242 6.34 -9.48 -10.89
CA TYR A 242 6.05 -10.64 -11.74
C TYR A 242 4.54 -10.88 -11.90
N GLN A 243 3.78 -10.81 -10.80
CA GLN A 243 2.33 -11.02 -10.83
C GLN A 243 1.62 -9.95 -11.68
N MET A 244 1.99 -8.68 -11.54
CA MET A 244 1.45 -7.58 -12.35
C MET A 244 1.72 -7.82 -13.83
N MET A 245 2.97 -8.10 -14.18
CA MET A 245 3.38 -8.37 -15.57
C MET A 245 2.55 -9.49 -16.20
N PHE A 246 2.39 -10.60 -15.49
CA PHE A 246 1.64 -11.75 -15.99
C PHE A 246 0.14 -11.44 -16.07
N LYS A 247 -0.45 -10.88 -15.00
CA LYS A 247 -1.89 -10.61 -14.92
C LYS A 247 -2.34 -9.47 -15.84
N PHE A 248 -1.46 -8.52 -16.17
CA PHE A 248 -1.74 -7.50 -17.17
C PHE A 248 -1.83 -8.08 -18.58
N GLN A 249 -0.99 -9.07 -18.89
CA GLN A 249 -1.11 -9.82 -20.14
C GLN A 249 -2.41 -10.65 -20.19
N LEU A 250 -2.80 -11.28 -19.07
CA LEU A 250 -4.10 -11.97 -18.98
C LEU A 250 -5.28 -11.00 -19.13
N GLY A 251 -5.20 -9.82 -18.50
CA GLY A 251 -6.22 -8.78 -18.60
C GLY A 251 -6.38 -8.20 -20.02
N ALA A 252 -5.39 -8.37 -20.89
CA ALA A 252 -5.47 -7.96 -22.29
C ALA A 252 -6.15 -9.00 -23.21
N HIS A 253 -6.56 -10.16 -22.68
CA HIS A 253 -7.28 -11.18 -23.46
C HIS A 253 -8.71 -10.74 -23.78
N ASP A 254 -9.25 -11.13 -24.95
CA ASP A 254 -10.56 -10.66 -25.46
C ASP A 254 -11.76 -10.94 -24.54
N THR A 255 -11.67 -12.01 -23.74
CA THR A 255 -12.71 -12.36 -22.74
C THR A 255 -12.56 -11.60 -21.42
N SER A 256 -11.48 -10.87 -21.24
CA SER A 256 -11.24 -10.01 -20.09
C SER A 256 -11.65 -8.57 -20.40
N ALA A 257 -12.23 -7.91 -19.41
CA ALA A 257 -12.50 -6.48 -19.43
C ALA A 257 -11.25 -5.65 -19.08
N GLY A 258 -10.16 -6.28 -18.65
CA GLY A 258 -8.93 -5.61 -18.22
C GLY A 258 -8.48 -6.03 -16.82
N CYS A 259 -7.38 -5.42 -16.38
CA CYS A 259 -6.80 -5.64 -15.06
C CYS A 259 -6.53 -4.31 -14.33
N ILE A 260 -7.04 -4.18 -13.11
CA ILE A 260 -6.67 -3.11 -12.18
C ILE A 260 -5.77 -3.70 -11.10
N PHE A 261 -4.69 -2.99 -10.82
CA PHE A 261 -3.79 -3.25 -9.72
C PHE A 261 -3.84 -2.08 -8.73
N ALA A 262 -4.48 -2.29 -7.58
CA ALA A 262 -4.69 -1.29 -6.55
C ALA A 262 -3.61 -1.34 -5.47
N ILE A 263 -2.96 -0.21 -5.23
CA ILE A 263 -1.90 -0.04 -4.24
C ILE A 263 -2.02 1.26 -3.44
N PRO A 264 -1.62 1.25 -2.15
CA PRO A 264 -1.44 2.48 -1.39
C PRO A 264 -0.37 3.38 -1.99
N ARG A 265 -0.50 4.69 -1.81
CA ARG A 265 0.49 5.69 -2.21
C ARG A 265 1.87 5.40 -1.63
N SER A 266 1.95 4.94 -0.38
CA SER A 266 3.21 4.54 0.26
C SER A 266 3.94 3.43 -0.51
N VAL A 267 3.20 2.48 -1.08
CA VAL A 267 3.75 1.42 -1.94
C VAL A 267 4.23 2.00 -3.26
N TRP A 268 3.39 2.80 -3.93
CA TRP A 268 3.75 3.47 -5.19
C TRP A 268 5.02 4.34 -5.07
N ASP A 269 5.11 5.15 -4.02
CA ASP A 269 6.24 6.03 -3.76
C ASP A 269 7.53 5.21 -3.50
N SER A 270 7.40 4.09 -2.79
CA SER A 270 8.52 3.17 -2.55
C SER A 270 9.02 2.49 -3.83
N TRP A 271 8.14 2.31 -4.81
CA TRP A 271 8.44 1.65 -6.09
C TRP A 271 9.11 2.58 -7.09
N GLN A 272 9.09 3.91 -6.89
CA GLN A 272 9.71 4.85 -7.82
C GLN A 272 11.18 4.53 -8.08
N ARG A 273 11.95 4.13 -7.05
CA ARG A 273 13.37 3.74 -7.24
C ARG A 273 13.53 2.42 -7.99
N HIS A 274 12.57 1.52 -7.86
CA HIS A 274 12.56 0.24 -8.57
C HIS A 274 12.16 0.37 -10.05
N LEU A 275 11.50 1.47 -10.41
CA LEU A 275 11.05 1.77 -11.77
C LEU A 275 11.91 2.84 -12.47
N GLY A 276 13.01 3.28 -11.85
CA GLY A 276 13.86 4.33 -12.44
C GLY A 276 13.24 5.73 -12.40
N LYS A 277 12.22 5.94 -11.54
CA LYS A 277 11.44 7.19 -11.39
C LYS A 277 10.79 7.65 -12.69
N PRO A 278 9.85 6.86 -13.23
CA PRO A 278 9.18 7.23 -14.47
C PRO A 278 8.40 8.54 -14.31
N GLU A 279 8.34 9.31 -15.39
CA GLU A 279 7.41 10.43 -15.49
C GLU A 279 6.03 9.92 -15.93
N LEU A 280 4.97 10.47 -15.33
CA LEU A 280 3.60 10.18 -15.71
C LEU A 280 3.08 11.29 -16.60
N THR A 281 2.42 10.91 -17.70
CA THR A 281 1.77 11.86 -18.61
C THR A 281 0.31 12.04 -18.20
N ASP A 282 -0.15 13.28 -18.04
CA ASP A 282 -1.57 13.59 -17.85
C ASP A 282 -2.31 13.38 -19.18
N TYR A 283 -3.44 12.68 -19.15
CA TYR A 283 -4.23 12.38 -20.36
C TYR A 283 -5.52 13.21 -20.47
N GLU A 284 -5.67 14.25 -19.63
CA GLU A 284 -6.79 15.22 -19.63
C GLU A 284 -8.19 14.61 -19.41
N ASP A 285 -8.27 13.31 -19.14
CA ASP A 285 -9.48 12.55 -18.76
C ASP A 285 -9.56 12.29 -17.25
N GLY A 286 -8.76 13.03 -16.47
CA GLY A 286 -8.59 12.82 -15.02
C GLY A 286 -7.72 11.61 -14.67
N THR A 287 -7.08 10.98 -15.66
CA THR A 287 -6.17 9.84 -15.46
C THR A 287 -4.78 10.11 -16.06
N TRP A 288 -3.84 9.27 -15.68
CA TRP A 288 -2.43 9.37 -16.06
C TRP A 288 -2.05 8.20 -16.96
N ARG A 289 -0.98 8.34 -17.71
CA ARG A 289 -0.39 7.25 -18.49
C ARG A 289 1.07 7.07 -18.10
N LEU A 290 1.43 5.82 -17.86
CA LEU A 290 2.82 5.39 -17.83
C LEU A 290 3.13 4.80 -19.20
N VAL A 291 4.01 5.46 -19.94
CA VAL A 291 4.38 5.09 -21.31
C VAL A 291 5.88 4.94 -21.41
N LYS A 292 6.34 4.08 -22.32
CA LYS A 292 7.76 4.04 -22.68
C LYS A 292 8.16 5.35 -23.37
N PRO A 293 9.45 5.71 -23.32
CA PRO A 293 9.98 6.70 -24.25
C PRO A 293 9.58 6.36 -25.69
N ASP A 294 9.26 7.40 -26.47
CA ASP A 294 8.92 7.33 -27.90
C ASP A 294 7.66 6.52 -28.24
N HIS A 295 6.79 6.22 -27.26
CA HIS A 295 5.50 5.56 -27.48
C HIS A 295 4.35 6.51 -27.15
N GLU A 296 3.36 6.55 -28.05
CA GLU A 296 2.14 7.32 -27.83
C GLU A 296 1.25 6.66 -26.76
N PRO A 297 0.62 7.43 -25.86
CA PRO A 297 -0.28 6.87 -24.88
C PRO A 297 -1.55 6.31 -25.51
N VAL A 298 -1.91 5.10 -25.10
CA VAL A 298 -3.15 4.45 -25.54
C VAL A 298 -4.34 5.00 -24.75
N LYS A 299 -5.43 5.32 -25.45
CA LYS A 299 -6.66 5.84 -24.84
C LYS A 299 -7.24 4.89 -23.80
N ASN A 300 -7.42 3.62 -24.18
CA ASN A 300 -7.99 2.56 -23.35
C ASN A 300 -6.95 1.44 -23.13
N PRO A 301 -6.02 1.61 -22.18
CA PRO A 301 -5.06 0.56 -21.88
C PRO A 301 -5.76 -0.65 -21.24
N PRO A 302 -5.27 -1.88 -21.49
CA PRO A 302 -5.82 -3.09 -20.90
C PRO A 302 -5.50 -3.23 -19.41
N ALA A 303 -4.55 -2.43 -18.89
CA ALA A 303 -4.11 -2.46 -17.52
C ALA A 303 -4.07 -1.08 -16.86
N TRP A 304 -4.44 -1.06 -15.58
CA TRP A 304 -4.55 0.14 -14.78
C TRP A 304 -3.89 -0.06 -13.42
N ILE A 305 -3.24 0.97 -12.90
CA ILE A 305 -2.75 1.03 -11.52
C ILE A 305 -3.58 2.07 -10.78
N TYR A 306 -4.26 1.64 -9.72
CA TYR A 306 -5.02 2.53 -8.85
C TYR A 306 -4.14 2.82 -7.65
N VAL A 307 -3.68 4.07 -7.55
CA VAL A 307 -2.93 4.53 -6.39
C VAL A 307 -3.89 5.28 -5.47
N PHE A 308 -4.11 4.74 -4.28
CA PHE A 308 -5.03 5.30 -3.30
C PHE A 308 -4.30 5.68 -2.00
N ASP A 309 -4.91 6.52 -1.18
CA ASP A 309 -4.36 6.95 0.10
C ASP A 309 -5.44 7.08 1.16
N THR A 310 -5.02 7.21 2.41
CA THR A 310 -5.88 7.53 3.57
C THR A 310 -5.48 8.89 4.12
N ASP A 311 -6.44 9.74 4.47
CA ASP A 311 -6.13 11.02 5.10
C ASP A 311 -5.64 10.80 6.54
N LEU A 312 -4.39 11.18 6.82
CA LEU A 312 -3.77 10.96 8.14
C LEU A 312 -4.41 11.80 9.25
N SER A 313 -5.10 12.88 8.91
CA SER A 313 -5.75 13.80 9.84
C SER A 313 -7.20 13.45 10.13
N GLU A 314 -7.78 12.52 9.37
CA GLU A 314 -9.20 12.18 9.46
C GLU A 314 -9.52 11.53 10.81
N THR A 315 -10.61 12.00 11.40
CA THR A 315 -11.16 11.49 12.67
C THR A 315 -12.46 10.73 12.46
N GLU A 316 -13.10 10.90 11.30
CA GLU A 316 -14.17 10.02 10.84
C GLU A 316 -13.65 8.59 10.64
N THR A 317 -14.52 7.61 10.92
CA THR A 317 -14.09 6.23 11.04
C THR A 317 -15.13 5.22 10.54
N PRO A 318 -14.73 4.14 9.83
CA PRO A 318 -13.40 3.89 9.27
C PRO A 318 -12.98 4.97 8.26
N ASN A 319 -11.67 5.24 8.18
CA ASN A 319 -11.16 6.28 7.29
C ASN A 319 -11.38 5.90 5.81
N ARG A 320 -11.85 6.82 4.96
CA ARG A 320 -12.13 6.50 3.55
C ARG A 320 -10.83 6.35 2.75
N LEU A 321 -10.90 5.56 1.68
CA LEU A 321 -9.82 5.50 0.69
C LEU A 321 -10.06 6.54 -0.39
N GLY A 322 -9.15 7.49 -0.54
CA GLY A 322 -9.15 8.44 -1.64
C GLY A 322 -8.32 7.90 -2.79
N LEU A 323 -8.88 7.83 -4.01
CA LEU A 323 -8.10 7.59 -5.21
C LEU A 323 -7.22 8.82 -5.48
N TRP A 324 -5.90 8.65 -5.36
CA TRP A 324 -4.93 9.72 -5.61
C TRP A 324 -4.56 9.80 -7.09
N ARG A 325 -4.29 8.64 -7.72
CA ARG A 325 -4.03 8.54 -9.16
C ARG A 325 -4.60 7.27 -9.75
N VAL A 326 -5.07 7.40 -10.98
CA VAL A 326 -5.40 6.29 -11.87
C VAL A 326 -4.42 6.32 -13.02
N ILE A 327 -3.62 5.26 -13.19
CA ILE A 327 -2.52 5.23 -14.15
C ILE A 327 -2.77 4.11 -15.15
N GLY A 328 -3.02 4.45 -16.40
CA GLY A 328 -3.08 3.49 -17.50
C GLY A 328 -1.68 3.08 -17.97
N THR A 329 -1.47 1.79 -18.21
CA THR A 329 -0.18 1.23 -18.62
C THR A 329 -0.37 -0.10 -19.33
N ASP A 330 0.73 -0.73 -19.72
CA ASP A 330 0.79 -2.13 -20.11
C ASP A 330 1.97 -2.83 -19.42
N ALA A 331 2.05 -4.15 -19.59
CA ALA A 331 3.12 -4.95 -19.03
C ALA A 331 4.49 -4.61 -19.66
N ALA A 332 4.56 -4.46 -20.98
CA ALA A 332 5.82 -4.19 -21.66
C ALA A 332 6.48 -2.89 -21.16
N THR A 333 5.68 -1.87 -20.87
CA THR A 333 6.10 -0.58 -20.32
C THR A 333 6.65 -0.74 -18.90
N LEU A 334 5.94 -1.42 -18.00
CA LEU A 334 6.47 -1.70 -16.66
C LEU A 334 7.76 -2.51 -16.69
N SER A 335 7.86 -3.49 -17.59
CA SER A 335 9.08 -4.28 -17.76
C SER A 335 10.27 -3.42 -18.14
N HIS A 336 10.07 -2.49 -19.09
CA HIS A 336 11.13 -1.58 -19.53
C HIS A 336 11.67 -0.74 -18.38
N TYR A 337 10.79 -0.10 -17.61
CA TYR A 337 11.20 0.73 -16.48
C TYR A 337 11.94 -0.06 -15.40
N ALA A 338 11.46 -1.27 -15.07
CA ALA A 338 12.04 -2.07 -13.99
C ALA A 338 13.32 -2.81 -14.38
N LEU A 339 13.43 -3.26 -15.63
CA LEU A 339 14.49 -4.19 -16.07
C LEU A 339 15.51 -3.56 -17.03
N ASP A 340 15.19 -2.42 -17.65
CA ASP A 340 16.09 -1.68 -18.52
C ASP A 340 16.51 -0.36 -17.86
N LEU A 341 15.55 0.56 -17.64
CA LEU A 341 15.86 1.92 -17.19
C LEU A 341 16.48 1.97 -15.78
N ALA A 342 15.88 1.27 -14.80
CA ALA A 342 16.39 1.30 -13.43
C ALA A 342 17.81 0.71 -13.30
N PRO A 343 18.13 -0.45 -13.93
CA PRO A 343 19.51 -0.94 -14.00
C PRO A 343 20.47 0.00 -14.74
N GLU A 344 20.08 0.55 -15.89
CA GLU A 344 20.90 1.51 -16.64
C GLU A 344 21.24 2.75 -15.82
N ALA A 345 20.25 3.32 -15.13
CA ALA A 345 20.45 4.45 -14.23
C ALA A 345 21.43 4.12 -13.09
N ALA A 346 21.37 2.89 -12.55
CA ALA A 346 22.30 2.44 -11.52
C ALA A 346 23.75 2.31 -12.03
N LEU A 347 23.92 1.87 -13.29
CA LEU A 347 25.22 1.78 -13.96
C LEU A 347 25.78 3.18 -14.30
N ALA A 348 24.97 4.05 -14.90
CA ALA A 348 25.34 5.38 -15.34
C ALA A 348 25.75 6.32 -14.19
N ALA A 349 25.12 6.17 -13.01
CA ALA A 349 25.46 6.96 -11.83
C ALA A 349 26.87 6.65 -11.27
N GLY A 350 27.63 5.69 -11.82
CA GLY A 350 28.98 5.29 -11.40
C GLY A 350 29.07 4.67 -10.00
N GLY A 351 28.08 4.93 -9.14
CA GLY A 351 28.03 4.51 -7.74
C GLY A 351 27.88 3.01 -7.53
N ALA A 352 27.35 2.27 -8.50
CA ALA A 352 27.21 0.82 -8.39
C ALA A 352 28.52 0.09 -8.66
N ILE A 353 29.25 0.40 -9.74
CA ILE A 353 30.46 -0.36 -10.13
C ILE A 353 31.69 0.13 -9.36
N ASP A 354 31.96 1.44 -9.34
CA ASP A 354 33.10 1.97 -8.60
C ASP A 354 32.90 1.85 -7.09
N GLY A 355 31.66 2.05 -6.63
CA GLY A 355 31.26 1.80 -5.25
C GLY A 355 31.36 0.32 -4.88
N LEU A 356 31.03 -0.61 -5.78
CA LEU A 356 31.20 -2.05 -5.55
C LEU A 356 32.69 -2.41 -5.47
N GLN A 357 33.53 -1.90 -6.38
CA GLN A 357 34.98 -2.12 -6.31
C GLN A 357 35.58 -1.57 -5.01
N LEU A 358 35.18 -0.36 -4.60
CA LEU A 358 35.63 0.23 -3.34
C LEU A 358 35.14 -0.59 -2.12
N SER A 359 33.89 -1.06 -2.15
CA SER A 359 33.32 -1.94 -1.12
C SER A 359 34.06 -3.27 -1.04
N MET A 360 34.37 -3.89 -2.20
CA MET A 360 35.18 -5.10 -2.29
C MET A 360 36.57 -4.89 -1.71
N LYS A 361 37.29 -3.83 -2.13
CA LYS A 361 38.60 -3.45 -1.57
C LYS A 361 38.54 -3.19 -0.07
N THR A 362 37.51 -2.50 0.41
CA THR A 362 37.31 -2.22 1.84
C THR A 362 37.09 -3.50 2.66
N ARG A 363 36.31 -4.45 2.13
CA ARG A 363 36.04 -5.73 2.80
C ARG A 363 37.25 -6.66 2.75
N LEU A 364 37.88 -6.80 1.58
CA LEU A 364 39.10 -7.59 1.40
C LEU A 364 40.28 -7.01 2.18
N GLY A 365 40.38 -5.68 2.29
CA GLY A 365 41.38 -4.98 3.09
C GLY A 365 41.38 -5.30 4.58
N LYS A 366 40.36 -5.99 5.09
CA LYS A 366 40.34 -6.57 6.45
C LYS A 366 41.19 -7.83 6.55
N PHE A 367 41.40 -8.54 5.44
CA PHE A 367 42.12 -9.81 5.34
C PHE A 367 43.45 -9.67 4.58
N LEU A 368 43.51 -8.76 3.59
CA LEU A 368 44.66 -8.47 2.73
C LEU A 368 44.97 -6.96 2.80
N PRO A 369 45.80 -6.50 3.77
CA PRO A 369 46.04 -5.09 4.05
C PRO A 369 46.50 -4.24 2.86
N GLU A 370 47.19 -4.84 1.88
CA GLU A 370 47.63 -4.23 0.63
C GLU A 370 46.48 -3.78 -0.27
N LEU A 371 45.27 -4.32 -0.09
CA LEU A 371 44.06 -3.94 -0.83
C LEU A 371 43.26 -2.81 -0.15
N LYS A 372 43.72 -2.31 1.00
CA LYS A 372 42.98 -1.31 1.76
C LYS A 372 42.96 0.03 1.00
N PRO A 373 41.77 0.59 0.71
CA PRO A 373 41.70 1.86 -0.02
C PRO A 373 42.38 2.98 0.77
N PRO A 374 43.05 3.94 0.10
CA PRO A 374 43.71 5.06 0.76
C PRO A 374 42.69 5.83 1.58
N GLN A 375 43.03 6.12 2.84
CA GLN A 375 42.13 6.92 3.67
C GLN A 375 42.00 8.32 3.07
N PRO A 376 40.77 8.86 2.92
CA PRO A 376 40.62 10.25 2.51
C PRO A 376 41.37 11.16 3.50
N PRO A 377 42.02 12.23 3.02
CA PRO A 377 42.78 13.12 3.88
C PRO A 377 41.86 13.65 4.98
N ARG A 378 42.25 13.44 6.24
CA ARG A 378 41.54 14.01 7.39
C ARG A 378 41.47 15.53 7.18
N LYS A 379 40.27 16.08 6.96
CA LYS A 379 40.03 17.52 7.01
C LYS A 379 40.54 18.02 8.36
N LYS A 380 41.70 18.69 8.38
CA LYS A 380 42.20 19.39 9.57
C LYS A 380 41.12 20.39 9.96
N ALA A 381 40.56 20.24 11.15
CA ALA A 381 39.63 21.22 11.70
C ALA A 381 40.32 22.58 11.70
N ALA A 382 39.84 23.51 10.86
CA ALA A 382 40.26 24.90 10.93
C ALA A 382 39.82 25.42 12.31
N LYS A 383 40.78 25.62 13.22
CA LYS A 383 40.55 26.35 14.46
C LYS A 383 40.08 27.76 14.09
N LYS A 384 38.79 28.06 14.27
CA LYS A 384 38.30 29.44 14.36
C LYS A 384 39.02 30.10 15.54
N ALA A 385 39.98 30.96 15.25
CA ALA A 385 40.50 31.90 16.24
C ALA A 385 39.39 32.91 16.54
N VAL A 386 38.84 32.85 17.75
CA VAL A 386 37.94 33.87 18.28
C VAL A 386 38.82 35.10 18.57
N ALA A 387 38.67 36.14 17.76
CA ALA A 387 39.26 37.45 18.05
C ALA A 387 38.61 38.00 19.34
N LYS A 388 39.43 38.21 20.38
CA LYS A 388 39.03 38.93 21.59
C LYS A 388 38.77 40.40 21.21
N THR A 389 37.57 40.87 21.48
CA THR A 389 37.22 42.30 21.51
C THR A 389 38.07 43.01 22.57
N PRO A 390 38.66 44.19 22.30
CA PRO A 390 39.38 44.95 23.31
C PRO A 390 38.41 45.54 24.34
N LYS A 391 38.85 45.55 25.60
CA LYS A 391 38.19 46.22 26.73
C LYS A 391 38.20 47.75 26.52
N PRO A 392 37.12 48.49 26.84
CA PRO A 392 37.17 49.94 26.92
C PRO A 392 37.96 50.37 28.17
N GLU A 393 38.82 51.37 28.01
CA GLU A 393 39.49 52.08 29.10
C GLU A 393 38.50 52.94 29.90
N PRO A 394 38.77 53.20 31.20
CA PRO A 394 37.90 53.99 32.05
C PRO A 394 38.07 55.49 31.77
N GLU A 395 36.96 56.17 31.44
CA GLU A 395 36.87 57.63 31.44
C GLU A 395 37.24 58.19 32.82
N THR A 396 38.21 59.10 32.82
CA THR A 396 38.54 59.95 33.96
C THR A 396 37.71 61.22 33.86
N LEU A 397 37.04 61.55 34.96
CA LEU A 397 36.33 62.80 35.23
C LEU A 397 37.23 64.02 34.98
N LEU A 398 36.75 64.97 34.18
CA LEU A 398 36.61 66.40 34.50
C LEU A 398 35.90 67.16 33.38
#